data_AF-A0A2E5CVD4-F1
#
_entry.id   AF-A0A2E5CVD4-F1
#
_cell.length_a   1.000
_cell.length_b   1.000
_cell.length_c   1.000
_cell.angle_alpha   90.00
_cell.angle_beta   90.00
_cell.angle_gamma   90.00
#
_symmetry.space_group_name_H-M   'P 1'
#
loop_
_entity.id
_entity.type
_entity.pdbx_description
1 polymer ?
#
loop_
_entity_poly.entity_id
_entity_poly.type
_entity_poly.pdbx_seq_one_letter_code
_entity_poly.pdbx_strand_id
1 'polypeptide(L)'
;MIFKIGDKILFKKEKQEGIVLEILSKEKILVRNSNGFDVEVLSNDIILFEEETNSPSAYGSNFFQKDKLTNLNNFKKDYQKVEYKIDLHVEKILKDYKGMSNFEIVQIQLSVCRRKINELLDKNISKVVIVHGIGTGLLRTEVHNILDEYKLRYYVSRDGGATQVVF
;
A
#
# COMPACT_ATOMS: atom_id res chain seq x y z
N MET A 1 -26.41 27.60 3.69
CA MET A 1 -26.11 28.41 2.50
C MET A 1 -27.43 28.87 1.90
N ILE A 2 -27.50 30.08 1.37
CA ILE A 2 -28.69 30.61 0.70
C ILE A 2 -28.36 30.66 -0.79
N PHE A 3 -29.04 29.83 -1.58
CA PHE A 3 -28.92 29.81 -3.04
C PHE A 3 -29.86 30.86 -3.66
N LYS A 4 -29.53 31.34 -4.85
CA LYS A 4 -30.34 32.25 -5.66
C LYS A 4 -30.56 31.66 -7.05
N ILE A 5 -31.64 32.08 -7.70
CA ILE A 5 -31.91 31.73 -9.09
C ILE A 5 -30.79 32.28 -9.97
N GLY A 6 -30.25 31.44 -10.85
CA GLY A 6 -29.11 31.75 -11.72
C GLY A 6 -27.73 31.36 -11.15
N ASP A 7 -27.65 30.91 -9.90
CA ASP A 7 -26.40 30.44 -9.30
C ASP A 7 -25.87 29.21 -10.04
N LYS A 8 -24.58 29.22 -10.40
CA LYS A 8 -23.86 28.01 -10.83
C LYS A 8 -23.58 27.15 -9.62
N ILE A 9 -23.85 25.85 -9.70
CA ILE A 9 -23.68 24.90 -8.62
C ILE A 9 -22.91 23.67 -9.08
N LEU A 10 -22.30 22.96 -8.13
CA LEU A 10 -21.73 21.63 -8.30
C LEU A 10 -22.54 20.63 -7.49
N PHE A 11 -22.74 19.43 -8.05
CA PHE A 11 -23.35 18.32 -7.32
C PHE A 11 -22.28 17.68 -6.42
N LYS A 12 -22.61 17.39 -5.15
CA LYS A 12 -21.63 16.79 -4.22
C LYS A 12 -21.32 15.33 -4.55
N LYS A 13 -22.31 14.61 -5.06
CA LYS A 13 -22.23 13.16 -5.34
C LYS A 13 -21.77 12.86 -6.76
N GLU A 14 -21.92 13.82 -7.67
CA GLU A 14 -21.66 13.67 -9.09
C GLU A 14 -20.71 14.77 -9.54
N LYS A 15 -19.72 14.45 -10.37
CA LYS A 15 -18.80 15.45 -10.93
C LYS A 15 -19.47 16.21 -12.08
N GLN A 16 -20.59 16.87 -11.79
CA GLN A 16 -21.38 17.63 -12.75
C GLN A 16 -21.60 19.04 -12.21
N GLU A 17 -21.79 19.96 -13.16
CA GLU A 17 -22.18 21.35 -12.91
C GLU A 17 -23.66 21.54 -13.27
N GLY A 18 -24.28 22.55 -12.67
CA GLY A 18 -25.64 22.94 -12.99
C GLY A 18 -25.93 24.39 -12.64
N ILE A 19 -27.15 24.84 -12.98
CA ILE A 19 -27.63 26.19 -12.72
C ILE A 19 -28.97 26.10 -11.98
N VAL A 20 -29.13 26.89 -10.92
CA VAL A 20 -30.40 26.99 -10.18
C VAL A 20 -31.45 27.69 -11.04
N LEU A 21 -32.57 27.01 -11.31
CA LEU A 21 -33.71 27.56 -12.03
C LEU A 21 -34.76 28.11 -11.06
N GLU A 22 -35.09 27.36 -10.01
CA GLU A 22 -36.15 27.71 -9.08
C GLU A 22 -35.88 27.14 -7.68
N ILE A 23 -36.29 27.87 -6.64
CA ILE A 23 -36.21 27.43 -5.25
C ILE A 23 -37.61 27.06 -4.79
N LEU A 24 -37.91 25.76 -4.79
CA LEU A 24 -39.22 25.24 -4.41
C LEU A 24 -39.43 25.31 -2.89
N SER A 25 -38.39 25.04 -2.10
CA SER A 25 -38.42 25.09 -0.64
C SER A 25 -37.02 25.25 -0.05
N LYS A 26 -36.90 25.31 1.29
CA LYS A 26 -35.59 25.34 1.98
C LYS A 26 -34.71 24.12 1.67
N GLU A 27 -35.34 22.99 1.34
CA GLU A 27 -34.65 21.72 1.12
C GLU A 27 -34.59 21.30 -0.34
N LYS A 28 -35.54 21.70 -1.18
CA LYS A 28 -35.62 21.29 -2.59
C LYS A 28 -35.43 22.46 -3.53
N ILE A 29 -34.57 22.25 -4.53
CA ILE A 29 -34.20 23.24 -5.55
C ILE A 29 -34.26 22.57 -6.92
N LEU A 30 -34.84 23.26 -7.90
CA LEU A 30 -34.84 22.82 -9.29
C LEU A 30 -33.59 23.36 -9.98
N VAL A 31 -32.79 22.46 -10.55
CA VAL A 31 -31.54 22.80 -11.23
C VAL A 31 -31.50 22.23 -12.64
N ARG A 32 -30.87 22.96 -13.56
CA ARG A 32 -30.53 22.45 -14.90
C ARG A 32 -29.11 21.91 -14.86
N ASN A 33 -28.92 20.63 -15.18
CA ASN A 33 -27.58 20.03 -15.26
C ASN A 33 -26.85 20.43 -16.57
N SER A 34 -25.55 20.13 -16.64
CA SER A 34 -24.72 20.33 -17.84
C SER A 34 -25.25 19.63 -19.11
N ASN A 35 -26.07 18.60 -18.93
CA ASN A 35 -26.67 17.82 -20.03
C ASN A 35 -28.01 18.42 -20.52
N GLY A 36 -28.46 19.53 -19.93
CA GLY A 36 -29.67 20.25 -20.33
C GLY A 36 -30.98 19.73 -19.72
N PHE A 37 -30.92 18.82 -18.75
CA PHE A 37 -32.10 18.29 -18.05
C PHE A 37 -32.38 19.06 -16.76
N ASP A 38 -33.68 19.25 -16.47
CA ASP A 38 -34.17 19.90 -15.26
C ASP A 38 -34.44 18.83 -14.19
N VAL A 39 -33.75 18.93 -13.07
CA VAL A 39 -33.74 17.92 -12.00
C VAL A 39 -34.00 18.58 -10.65
N GLU A 40 -34.87 17.99 -9.85
CA GLU A 40 -35.07 18.38 -8.46
C GLU A 40 -33.98 17.77 -7.57
N VAL A 41 -33.28 18.63 -6.83
CA VAL A 41 -32.21 18.21 -5.91
C VAL A 41 -32.37 18.80 -4.53
N LEU A 42 -31.76 18.13 -3.56
CA LEU A 42 -31.69 18.63 -2.20
C LEU A 42 -30.65 19.73 -2.08
N SER A 43 -30.95 20.80 -1.34
CA SER A 43 -30.03 21.92 -1.09
C SER A 43 -28.73 21.48 -0.41
N ASN A 44 -28.76 20.34 0.30
CA ASN A 44 -27.58 19.75 0.91
C ASN A 44 -26.74 18.88 -0.03
N ASP A 45 -27.25 18.52 -1.21
CA ASP A 45 -26.54 17.71 -2.20
C ASP A 45 -25.86 18.57 -3.28
N ILE A 46 -26.00 19.89 -3.21
CA ILE A 46 -25.35 20.86 -4.10
C ILE A 46 -24.52 21.89 -3.32
N ILE A 47 -23.54 22.49 -3.99
CA ILE A 47 -22.71 23.58 -3.47
C ILE A 47 -22.60 24.69 -4.52
N LEU A 48 -22.43 25.95 -4.07
CA LEU A 48 -22.21 27.07 -4.98
C LEU A 48 -20.86 26.91 -5.69
N PHE A 49 -20.85 27.12 -7.00
CA PHE A 49 -19.64 27.15 -7.80
C PHE A 49 -19.14 28.60 -7.90
N GLU A 50 -18.11 28.92 -7.14
CA GLU A 50 -17.41 30.21 -7.18
C GLU A 50 -16.14 30.07 -8.04
N GLU A 51 -16.11 30.66 -9.23
CA GLU A 51 -14.95 30.63 -10.14
C GLU A 51 -13.66 31.15 -9.47
N GLU A 52 -13.78 32.04 -8.47
CA GLU A 52 -12.66 32.63 -7.71
C GLU A 52 -12.00 31.66 -6.71
N THR A 53 -12.65 30.53 -6.39
CA THR A 53 -12.14 29.55 -5.43
C THR A 53 -11.17 28.53 -6.03
N ASN A 54 -10.97 28.56 -7.35
CA ASN A 54 -9.93 27.77 -8.01
C ASN A 54 -8.53 28.43 -7.94
N SER A 55 -8.38 29.40 -7.03
CA SER A 55 -7.10 29.99 -6.67
C SER A 55 -6.52 29.26 -5.45
N PRO A 56 -5.20 29.02 -5.38
CA PRO A 56 -4.55 28.46 -4.19
C PRO A 56 -4.84 29.22 -2.88
N SER A 57 -5.24 30.49 -2.98
CA SER A 57 -5.65 31.36 -1.87
C SER A 57 -6.96 30.97 -1.19
N ALA A 58 -7.84 30.21 -1.85
CA ALA A 58 -9.13 29.80 -1.30
C ALA A 58 -9.03 28.71 -0.22
N TYR A 59 -7.87 28.04 -0.11
CA TYR A 59 -7.60 27.01 0.90
C TYR A 59 -7.36 27.57 2.32
N GLY A 60 -7.41 28.90 2.50
CA GLY A 60 -7.11 29.57 3.76
C GLY A 60 -5.61 29.70 4.03
N SER A 61 -5.20 30.71 4.79
CA SER A 61 -3.80 30.95 5.17
C SER A 61 -3.29 30.00 6.27
N ASN A 62 -4.21 29.29 6.93
CA ASN A 62 -3.88 28.28 7.93
C ASN A 62 -3.62 26.94 7.24
N PHE A 63 -2.50 26.89 6.52
CA PHE A 63 -1.82 25.62 6.33
C PHE A 63 -1.41 25.18 7.72
N PHE A 64 -2.14 24.23 8.33
CA PHE A 64 -1.53 23.40 9.34
C PHE A 64 -0.38 22.71 8.63
N GLN A 65 0.81 23.30 8.74
CA GLN A 65 2.04 22.63 8.45
C GLN A 65 2.07 21.49 9.47
N LYS A 66 1.55 20.33 9.07
CA LYS A 66 1.61 19.11 9.89
C LYS A 66 3.06 18.79 10.25
N ASP A 67 3.99 19.38 9.50
CA ASP A 67 5.41 19.40 9.77
C ASP A 67 5.90 20.85 9.94
N LYS A 68 5.69 21.46 11.11
CA LYS A 68 6.73 22.39 11.59
C LYS A 68 8.00 21.55 11.63
N LEU A 69 8.96 21.82 10.74
CA LEU A 69 10.33 21.31 10.85
C LEU A 69 10.99 21.94 12.08
N THR A 70 10.51 21.58 13.27
CA THR A 70 11.28 21.71 14.50
C THR A 70 12.41 20.70 14.39
N ASN A 71 13.57 21.14 13.91
CA ASN A 71 14.86 20.45 14.04
C ASN A 71 14.76 18.91 14.11
N LEU A 72 14.32 18.27 13.02
CA LEU A 72 14.42 16.82 12.86
C LEU A 72 15.82 16.41 12.39
N ASN A 73 16.85 17.12 12.84
CA ASN A 73 18.25 16.77 12.59
C ASN A 73 18.69 15.48 13.31
N ASN A 74 17.81 14.79 14.05
CA ASN A 74 18.13 13.54 14.74
C ASN A 74 17.16 12.36 14.48
N PHE A 75 16.30 12.40 13.46
CA PHE A 75 15.45 11.25 13.08
C PHE A 75 15.57 10.81 11.62
N LYS A 76 16.67 11.14 10.95
CA LYS A 76 17.28 10.15 10.06
C LYS A 76 17.86 9.06 10.97
N LYS A 77 16.99 8.23 11.57
CA LYS A 77 17.40 6.84 11.73
C LYS A 77 17.65 6.44 10.29
N ASP A 78 18.91 6.27 9.96
CA ASP A 78 19.30 5.25 9.02
C ASP A 78 18.52 4.00 9.44
N TYR A 79 17.29 3.85 8.95
CA TYR A 79 16.75 2.55 8.64
C TYR A 79 17.66 2.08 7.52
N GLN A 80 18.88 1.68 7.90
CA GLN A 80 19.51 0.55 7.26
C GLN A 80 18.40 -0.48 7.30
N LYS A 81 17.76 -0.65 6.14
CA LYS A 81 16.79 -1.70 5.90
C LYS A 81 17.62 -2.97 6.05
N VAL A 82 17.84 -3.40 7.30
CA VAL A 82 18.49 -4.67 7.60
C VAL A 82 17.44 -5.71 7.24
N GLU A 83 17.35 -5.97 5.95
CA GLU A 83 16.56 -7.05 5.41
C GLU A 83 17.27 -8.30 5.87
N TYR A 84 16.74 -8.92 6.93
CA TYR A 84 17.29 -10.16 7.42
C TYR A 84 17.28 -11.14 6.25
N LYS A 85 18.43 -11.75 5.96
CA LYS A 85 18.60 -12.62 4.80
C LYS A 85 18.97 -14.01 5.27
N ILE A 86 18.22 -15.00 4.81
CA ILE A 86 18.52 -16.42 4.96
C ILE A 86 19.04 -16.90 3.61
N ASP A 87 20.36 -17.05 3.48
CA ASP A 87 20.97 -17.59 2.26
C ASP A 87 21.11 -19.11 2.40
N LEU A 88 20.37 -19.84 1.56
CA LEU A 88 20.34 -21.30 1.59
C LEU A 88 21.33 -21.93 0.60
N HIS A 89 22.12 -21.17 -0.14
CA HIS A 89 23.16 -21.76 -1.00
C HIS A 89 24.09 -22.68 -0.19
N VAL A 90 24.35 -23.87 -0.71
CA VAL A 90 25.07 -24.93 0.03
C VAL A 90 26.46 -24.47 0.47
N GLU A 91 27.13 -23.62 -0.30
CA GLU A 91 28.43 -23.03 0.00
C GLU A 91 28.41 -22.15 1.26
N LYS A 92 27.25 -21.65 1.66
CA LYS A 92 27.06 -20.86 2.89
C LYS A 92 26.78 -21.74 4.11
N ILE A 93 26.39 -22.99 3.89
CA ILE A 93 25.98 -23.92 4.95
C ILE A 93 27.07 -24.96 5.23
N LEU A 94 27.69 -25.51 4.19
CA LEU A 94 28.67 -26.60 4.28
C LEU A 94 29.98 -26.21 3.58
N LYS A 95 31.11 -26.61 4.19
CA LYS A 95 32.44 -26.42 3.59
C LYS A 95 32.78 -27.48 2.55
N ASP A 96 32.31 -28.71 2.76
CA ASP A 96 32.53 -29.83 1.85
C ASP A 96 31.22 -30.55 1.57
N TYR A 97 30.70 -30.38 0.35
CA TYR A 97 29.41 -30.90 -0.12
C TYR A 97 29.54 -31.67 -1.44
N LYS A 98 30.75 -31.77 -2.01
CA LYS A 98 30.97 -32.30 -3.36
C LYS A 98 30.71 -33.81 -3.47
N GLY A 99 30.78 -34.52 -2.35
CA GLY A 99 30.48 -35.95 -2.27
C GLY A 99 29.03 -36.28 -1.90
N MET A 100 28.19 -35.28 -1.63
CA MET A 100 26.82 -35.48 -1.17
C MET A 100 25.85 -35.57 -2.34
N SER A 101 24.80 -36.37 -2.18
CA SER A 101 23.69 -36.37 -3.14
C SER A 101 22.90 -35.05 -3.06
N ASN A 102 22.26 -34.69 -4.17
CA ASN A 102 21.38 -33.51 -4.21
C ASN A 102 20.27 -33.58 -3.16
N PHE A 103 19.74 -34.79 -2.90
CA PHE A 103 18.73 -34.99 -1.87
C PHE A 103 19.25 -34.62 -0.48
N GLU A 104 20.43 -35.12 -0.08
CA GLU A 104 21.04 -34.81 1.22
C GLU A 104 21.30 -33.31 1.37
N ILE A 105 21.83 -32.66 0.32
CA ILE A 105 22.07 -31.22 0.31
C ILE A 105 20.76 -30.45 0.55
N VAL A 106 19.71 -30.78 -0.21
CA VAL A 106 18.39 -30.13 -0.08
C VAL A 106 17.82 -30.33 1.33
N GLN A 107 17.89 -31.54 1.88
CA GLN A 107 17.40 -31.80 3.25
C GLN A 107 18.13 -30.95 4.29
N ILE A 108 19.45 -30.79 4.17
CA ILE A 108 20.24 -29.94 5.06
C ILE A 108 19.82 -28.47 4.91
N GLN A 109 19.66 -27.98 3.68
CA GLN A 109 19.20 -26.62 3.40
C GLN A 109 17.83 -26.34 4.03
N LEU A 110 16.89 -27.28 3.91
CA LEU A 110 15.54 -27.17 4.49
C LEU A 110 15.57 -27.19 6.02
N SER A 111 16.40 -28.04 6.63
CA SER A 111 16.62 -28.06 8.08
C SER A 111 17.14 -26.72 8.60
N VAL A 112 18.12 -26.13 7.90
CA VAL A 112 18.65 -24.79 8.22
C VAL A 112 17.57 -23.72 8.06
N CYS A 113 16.76 -23.79 7.00
CA CYS A 113 15.64 -22.87 6.77
C CYS A 113 14.65 -22.87 7.94
N ARG A 114 14.16 -24.06 8.35
CA ARG A 114 13.22 -24.22 9.48
C ARG A 114 13.78 -23.64 10.77
N ARG A 115 15.03 -23.99 11.10
CA ARG A 115 15.70 -23.46 12.30
C ARG A 115 15.77 -21.93 12.26
N LYS A 116 16.14 -21.34 11.11
CA LYS A 116 16.25 -19.89 10.97
C LYS A 116 14.90 -19.18 11.05
N ILE A 117 13.84 -19.78 10.52
CA ILE A 117 12.46 -19.26 10.67
C ILE A 117 12.07 -19.29 12.15
N ASN A 118 12.28 -20.40 12.86
CA ASN A 118 12.00 -20.47 14.30
C ASN A 118 12.77 -19.41 15.09
N GLU A 119 14.06 -19.23 14.82
CA GLU A 119 14.88 -18.18 15.45
C GLU A 119 14.37 -16.75 15.16
N LEU A 120 13.62 -16.56 14.08
CA LEU A 120 13.08 -15.26 13.68
C LEU A 120 11.70 -14.99 14.26
N LEU A 121 10.88 -16.01 14.48
CA LEU A 121 9.55 -15.87 15.07
C LEU A 121 9.61 -15.23 16.47
N ASP A 122 10.67 -15.51 17.23
CA ASP A 122 10.89 -14.93 18.55
C ASP A 122 11.52 -13.53 18.52
N LYS A 123 11.89 -13.03 17.33
CA LYS A 123 12.53 -11.72 17.14
C LYS A 123 11.52 -10.71 16.60
N ASN A 124 11.70 -9.45 16.97
CA ASN A 124 10.89 -8.34 16.45
C ASN A 124 11.33 -7.94 15.03
N ILE A 125 11.28 -8.89 14.09
CA ILE A 125 11.68 -8.72 12.69
C ILE A 125 10.43 -8.82 11.82
N SER A 126 10.09 -7.73 11.12
CA SER A 126 8.88 -7.67 10.31
C SER A 126 8.99 -8.41 8.98
N LYS A 127 10.21 -8.54 8.42
CA LYS A 127 10.44 -9.07 7.06
C LYS A 127 11.78 -9.80 6.97
N VAL A 128 11.80 -10.89 6.20
CA VAL A 128 13.00 -11.65 5.86
C VAL A 128 13.00 -12.00 4.37
N VAL A 129 14.18 -12.10 3.77
CA VAL A 129 14.35 -12.65 2.42
C VAL A 129 15.09 -13.98 2.50
N ILE A 130 14.45 -15.03 1.98
CA ILE A 130 15.03 -16.36 1.85
C ILE A 130 15.56 -16.50 0.41
N VAL A 131 16.85 -16.75 0.27
CA VAL A 131 17.50 -16.97 -1.03
C VAL A 131 17.77 -18.46 -1.17
N HIS A 132 17.11 -19.10 -2.13
CA HIS A 132 17.22 -20.54 -2.41
C HIS A 132 17.80 -20.83 -3.80
N GLY A 133 17.91 -19.81 -4.66
CA GLY A 133 18.45 -19.94 -6.01
C GLY A 133 17.37 -20.25 -7.06
N ILE A 134 17.69 -20.05 -8.34
CA ILE A 134 16.70 -20.22 -9.42
C ILE A 134 16.46 -21.72 -9.68
N GLY A 135 17.55 -22.47 -9.92
CA GLY A 135 17.56 -23.93 -9.99
C GLY A 135 16.43 -24.58 -10.81
N THR A 136 16.08 -25.81 -10.44
CA THR A 136 14.90 -26.54 -10.95
C THR A 136 13.61 -26.15 -10.23
N GLY A 137 13.70 -25.33 -9.18
CA GLY A 137 12.59 -24.94 -8.33
C GLY A 137 12.26 -25.92 -7.19
N LEU A 138 12.95 -27.06 -7.06
CA LEU A 138 12.67 -28.03 -5.98
C LEU A 138 12.82 -27.40 -4.58
N LEU A 139 13.97 -26.75 -4.32
CA LEU A 139 14.22 -26.10 -3.02
C LEU A 139 13.23 -24.96 -2.76
N ARG A 140 12.85 -24.21 -3.80
CA ARG A 140 11.82 -23.16 -3.71
C ARG A 140 10.49 -23.73 -3.23
N THR A 141 10.02 -24.79 -3.89
CA THR A 141 8.74 -25.43 -3.57
C THR A 141 8.72 -25.93 -2.13
N GLU A 142 9.80 -26.59 -1.70
CA GLU A 142 9.88 -27.07 -0.31
C GLU A 142 10.00 -25.95 0.72
N VAL A 143 10.70 -24.85 0.39
CA VAL A 143 10.68 -23.64 1.23
C VAL A 143 9.27 -23.08 1.34
N HIS A 144 8.50 -23.05 0.26
CA HIS A 144 7.10 -22.59 0.29
C HIS A 144 6.22 -23.51 1.15
N ASN A 145 6.36 -24.83 1.03
CA ASN A 145 5.68 -25.80 1.88
C ASN A 145 5.96 -25.54 3.37
N ILE A 146 7.21 -25.23 3.72
CA ILE A 146 7.59 -24.85 5.08
C ILE A 146 6.84 -23.57 5.49
N LEU A 147 6.87 -22.52 4.66
CA LEU A 147 6.23 -21.24 4.99
C LEU A 147 4.72 -21.37 5.17
N ASP A 148 4.07 -22.21 4.39
CA ASP A 148 2.64 -22.53 4.50
C ASP A 148 2.32 -23.25 5.82
N GLU A 149 3.19 -24.16 6.27
CA GLU A 149 3.07 -24.84 7.57
C GLU A 149 3.08 -23.83 8.73
N TYR A 150 3.96 -22.83 8.66
CA TYR A 150 4.01 -21.71 9.62
C TYR A 150 2.92 -20.64 9.37
N LYS A 151 2.10 -20.78 8.33
CA LYS A 151 1.06 -19.81 7.92
C LYS A 151 1.61 -18.39 7.68
N LEU A 152 2.84 -18.30 7.20
CA LEU A 152 3.51 -17.03 6.92
C LEU A 152 3.13 -16.51 5.53
N ARG A 153 2.97 -15.20 5.41
CA ARG A 153 2.73 -14.58 4.10
C ARG A 153 4.04 -14.39 3.38
N TYR A 154 4.09 -14.76 2.11
CA TYR A 154 5.30 -14.60 1.31
C TYR A 154 5.03 -14.21 -0.15
N TYR A 155 6.06 -13.66 -0.77
CA TYR A 155 6.07 -13.20 -2.15
C TYR A 155 7.35 -13.65 -2.84
N VAL A 156 7.22 -14.16 -4.05
CA VAL A 156 8.38 -14.59 -4.85
C VAL A 156 9.02 -13.39 -5.53
N SER A 157 10.36 -13.37 -5.61
CA SER A 157 11.09 -12.32 -6.34
C SER A 157 10.86 -12.41 -7.86
N ARG A 158 11.14 -11.33 -8.59
CA ARG A 158 10.92 -11.28 -10.06
C ARG A 158 11.72 -12.32 -10.83
N ASP A 159 12.93 -12.60 -10.38
CA ASP A 159 13.85 -13.60 -10.93
C ASP A 159 13.57 -15.02 -10.41
N GLY A 160 12.67 -15.18 -9.44
CA GLY A 160 12.27 -16.48 -8.88
C GLY A 160 13.31 -17.15 -7.97
N GLY A 161 14.48 -16.54 -7.77
CA GLY A 161 15.58 -17.09 -6.96
C GLY A 161 15.50 -16.78 -5.45
N ALA A 162 14.52 -15.98 -5.04
CA ALA A 162 14.31 -15.61 -3.65
C ALA A 162 12.81 -15.53 -3.30
N THR A 163 12.53 -15.52 -2.00
CA THR A 163 11.20 -15.41 -1.44
C THR A 163 11.23 -14.47 -0.24
N GLN A 164 10.47 -13.39 -0.34
CA GLN A 164 10.28 -12.44 0.75
C GLN A 164 9.16 -12.92 1.64
N VAL A 165 9.40 -12.99 2.95
CA VAL A 165 8.44 -13.45 3.95
C VAL A 165 8.14 -12.31 4.91
N VAL A 166 6.88 -12.21 5.31
CA VAL A 166 6.37 -11.23 6.27
C VAL A 166 5.87 -12.01 7.49
N PHE A 167 6.40 -11.64 8.66
CA PHE A 167 5.99 -12.17 9.96
C PHE A 167 4.83 -11.37 10.54
#